data_AF-A0A2S1LM96-F1
#
_entry.id   AF-A0A2S1LM96-F1
#
_cell.length_a   1.000
_cell.length_b   1.000
_cell.length_c   1.000
_cell.angle_alpha   90.00
_cell.angle_beta   90.00
_cell.angle_gamma   90.00
#
_symmetry.space_group_name_H-M   'P 1'
#
loop_
_entity.id
_entity.type
_entity.pdbx_description
1 polymer ?
#
loop_
_entity_poly.entity_id
_entity_poly.type
_entity_poly.pdbx_seq_one_letter_code
_entity_poly.pdbx_strand_id
1 'polypeptide(L)'
;MNNTSAVFSNHLFVSSNLPGKYESLIMWKKASIIDLYNLQNHSYLLSFYIYDINGKKMRSFYIDDDNLYALIGSKIVAYKLRKSVTENFKTKTFQ
;
A
#
# COMPACT_ATOMS: atom_id res chain seq x y z
N MET A 1 17.88 -0.78 -3.12
CA MET A 1 17.12 -0.68 -1.85
C MET A 1 16.30 0.60 -1.87
N ASN A 2 14.98 0.49 -1.78
CA ASN A 2 14.10 1.57 -1.33
C ASN A 2 12.89 0.92 -0.67
N ASN A 3 13.06 0.39 0.54
CA ASN A 3 11.97 -0.17 1.33
C ASN A 3 11.24 1.00 1.97
N THR A 4 10.19 1.49 1.31
CA THR A 4 9.30 2.48 1.92
C THR A 4 8.21 1.77 2.68
N SER A 5 7.95 2.20 3.91
CA SER A 5 6.87 1.69 4.74
C SER A 5 6.17 2.84 5.46
N ALA A 6 4.93 2.60 5.86
CA ALA A 6 4.16 3.53 6.68
C ALA A 6 3.43 2.74 7.76
N VAL A 7 3.25 3.36 8.93
CA VAL A 7 2.47 2.79 10.03
C VAL A 7 1.26 3.69 10.26
N PHE A 8 0.07 3.11 10.34
CA PHE A 8 -1.16 3.82 10.64
C PHE A 8 -2.10 2.91 11.44
N SER A 9 -2.64 3.40 12.57
CA SER A 9 -3.64 2.68 13.38
C SER A 9 -3.26 1.22 13.68
N ASN A 10 -2.03 0.98 14.13
CA ASN A 10 -1.46 -0.35 14.41
C ASN A 10 -1.37 -1.32 13.21
N HIS A 11 -1.31 -0.75 12.00
CA HIS A 11 -1.11 -1.49 10.76
C HIS A 11 0.14 -0.99 10.05
N LEU A 12 0.88 -1.93 9.48
CA LEU A 12 2.10 -1.66 8.71
C LEU A 12 1.84 -1.88 7.23
N PHE A 13 2.10 -0.83 6.45
CA PHE A 13 2.09 -0.84 5.00
C PHE A 13 3.54 -0.95 4.52
N VAL A 14 3.86 -1.94 3.69
CA VAL A 14 5.22 -2.18 3.19
C VAL A 14 5.21 -2.18 1.66
N SER A 15 6.07 -1.37 1.05
CA SER A 15 6.33 -1.46 -0.39
C SER A 15 7.21 -2.68 -0.66
N SER A 16 6.62 -3.72 -1.25
CA SER A 16 7.28 -4.99 -1.49
C SER A 16 8.17 -4.98 -2.73
N ASN A 17 9.38 -5.51 -2.59
CA ASN A 17 10.43 -5.53 -3.61
C ASN A 17 10.57 -6.87 -4.33
N LEU A 18 9.80 -7.87 -3.94
CA LEU A 18 9.85 -9.21 -4.53
C LEU A 18 8.52 -9.49 -5.25
N PRO A 19 8.53 -9.92 -6.52
CA PRO A 19 7.34 -10.52 -7.10
C PRO A 19 7.01 -11.76 -6.27
N GLY A 20 5.81 -11.80 -5.69
CA GLY A 20 5.34 -12.99 -5.01
C GLY A 20 5.36 -14.19 -5.98
N LYS A 21 5.55 -15.41 -5.45
CA LYS A 21 5.60 -16.66 -6.26
C LYS A 21 4.38 -16.82 -7.20
N TYR A 22 3.27 -16.16 -6.89
CA TYR A 22 2.00 -16.20 -7.62
C TYR A 22 1.64 -14.90 -8.33
N GLU A 23 2.50 -13.88 -8.29
CA GLU A 23 2.20 -12.60 -8.93
C GLU A 23 2.62 -12.60 -10.40
N SER A 24 1.76 -12.05 -11.25
CA SER A 24 2.08 -11.88 -12.66
C SER A 24 3.27 -10.94 -12.82
N LEU A 25 4.37 -11.42 -13.41
CA LEU A 25 5.54 -10.61 -13.79
C LEU A 25 5.16 -9.36 -14.61
N ILE A 26 4.00 -9.41 -15.30
CA ILE A 26 3.44 -8.28 -16.07
C ILE A 26 3.00 -7.15 -15.12
N MET A 27 2.35 -7.48 -14.00
CA MET A 27 1.88 -6.51 -13.03
C MET A 27 3.04 -5.87 -12.26
N TRP A 28 4.05 -6.66 -11.93
CA TRP A 28 5.27 -6.17 -11.27
C TRP A 28 6.02 -5.11 -12.10
N LYS A 29 6.01 -5.25 -13.43
CA LYS A 29 6.57 -4.24 -14.36
C LYS A 29 5.74 -2.96 -14.47
N LYS A 30 4.48 -2.98 -14.01
CA LYS A 30 3.51 -1.89 -14.20
C LYS A 30 3.02 -1.25 -12.91
N ALA A 31 3.43 -1.77 -11.75
CA ALA A 31 2.99 -1.28 -10.45
C ALA A 31 4.03 -1.53 -9.37
N SER A 32 3.89 -0.78 -8.27
CA SER A 32 4.42 -1.14 -6.96
C SER A 32 3.37 -1.91 -6.16
N ILE A 33 3.80 -2.84 -5.32
CA ILE A 33 2.92 -3.61 -4.44
C ILE A 33 3.03 -3.05 -3.03
N ILE A 34 1.90 -2.83 -2.37
CA ILE A 34 1.82 -2.50 -0.95
C ILE A 34 1.21 -3.68 -0.22
N ASP A 35 1.98 -4.26 0.70
CA ASP A 35 1.53 -5.30 1.63
C ASP A 35 1.04 -4.66 2.92
N LEU A 36 -0.09 -5.15 3.43
CA LEU A 36 -0.70 -4.68 4.67
C LEU A 36 -0.61 -5.76 5.75
N TYR A 37 -0.04 -5.39 6.89
CA TYR A 37 0.10 -6.24 8.07
C TYR A 37 -0.60 -5.63 9.28
N ASN A 38 -1.18 -6.48 10.11
CA ASN A 38 -1.62 -6.11 11.46
C ASN A 38 -0.44 -6.28 12.43
N LEU A 39 -0.06 -5.21 13.13
CA LEU A 39 1.09 -5.23 14.04
C LEU A 39 0.78 -5.86 15.40
N GLN A 40 -0.48 -6.04 15.78
CA GLN A 40 -0.86 -6.69 17.04
C GLN A 40 -0.57 -8.19 17.04
N ASN A 41 -0.89 -8.85 15.92
CA ASN A 41 -0.78 -10.30 15.78
C ASN A 41 0.22 -10.73 14.68
N HIS A 42 0.92 -9.75 14.09
CA HIS A 42 1.90 -9.93 13.02
C HIS A 42 1.33 -10.64 11.77
N SER A 43 0.01 -10.61 11.57
CA SER A 43 -0.62 -11.28 10.44
C SER A 43 -0.57 -10.43 9.17
N TYR A 44 -0.24 -11.04 8.05
CA TYR A 44 -0.50 -10.48 6.72
C TYR A 44 -2.01 -10.45 6.45
N LEU A 45 -2.52 -9.31 5.98
CA LEU A 45 -3.93 -9.11 5.68
C LEU A 45 -4.20 -9.20 4.18
N LEU A 46 -3.52 -8.38 3.38
CA LEU A 46 -3.69 -8.31 1.93
C LEU A 46 -2.55 -7.53 1.27
N SER A 47 -2.54 -7.54 -0.06
CA SER A 47 -1.73 -6.65 -0.90
C SER A 47 -2.60 -5.87 -1.87
N PHE A 48 -2.13 -4.70 -2.29
CA PHE A 48 -2.74 -3.95 -3.38
C PHE A 48 -1.69 -3.22 -4.24
N TYR A 49 -2.08 -2.86 -5.46
CA TYR A 49 -1.20 -2.24 -6.43
C TYR A 49 -1.32 -0.72 -6.45
N ILE A 50 -0.18 -0.04 -6.54
CA ILE A 50 -0.06 1.35 -6.98
C ILE A 50 0.54 1.35 -8.38
N TYR A 51 -0.28 1.65 -9.38
CA TYR A 51 0.14 1.62 -10.77
C TYR A 51 1.17 2.71 -11.10
N ASP A 52 2.12 2.34 -11.94
CA ASP A 52 3.12 3.26 -12.47
C ASP A 52 2.43 4.31 -13.36
N ILE A 53 2.87 5.56 -13.27
CA ILE A 53 2.34 6.66 -14.09
C ILE A 53 3.42 7.08 -15.07
N ASN A 54 3.11 7.02 -16.37
CA ASN A 54 4.05 7.29 -17.46
C ASN A 54 5.36 6.49 -17.31
N GLY A 55 5.25 5.22 -16.91
CA GLY A 55 6.40 4.33 -16.69
C GLY A 55 7.27 4.70 -15.47
N LYS A 56 6.83 5.62 -14.62
CA LYS A 56 7.51 5.96 -13.36
C LYS A 56 6.86 5.20 -12.21
N LYS A 57 7.70 4.51 -11.44
CA LYS A 57 7.32 3.82 -10.21
C LYS A 57 7.07 4.79 -9.06
N MET A 58 6.28 4.34 -8.10
CA MET A 58 6.16 4.99 -6.80
C MET A 58 7.52 5.04 -6.09
N ARG A 59 7.87 6.20 -5.55
CA ARG A 59 9.13 6.46 -4.82
C ARG A 59 8.95 6.41 -3.31
N SER A 60 7.81 6.88 -2.83
CA SER A 60 7.40 6.90 -1.43
C SER A 60 5.89 7.05 -1.34
N PHE A 61 5.34 6.80 -0.16
CA PHE A 61 3.93 7.02 0.13
C PHE A 61 3.71 7.43 1.58
N TYR A 62 2.52 7.97 1.85
CA TYR A 62 2.03 8.36 3.17
C TYR A 62 0.57 7.95 3.31
N ILE A 63 0.15 7.55 4.51
CA ILE A 63 -1.22 7.15 4.82
C ILE A 63 -1.81 8.18 5.78
N ASP A 64 -3.01 8.66 5.44
CA ASP A 64 -3.82 9.52 6.31
C ASP A 64 -5.29 9.13 6.20
N ASP A 65 -5.85 8.66 7.30
CA ASP A 65 -7.18 8.04 7.40
C ASP A 65 -7.43 6.98 6.31
N ASP A 66 -8.24 7.31 5.30
CA ASP A 66 -8.58 6.45 4.18
C ASP A 66 -7.92 6.87 2.86
N ASN A 67 -6.89 7.71 2.94
CA ASN A 67 -6.13 8.18 1.79
C ASN A 67 -4.70 7.66 1.83
N LEU A 68 -4.21 7.28 0.65
CA LEU A 68 -2.80 7.03 0.39
C LEU A 68 -2.30 8.10 -0.57
N TYR A 69 -1.27 8.82 -0.16
CA TYR A 69 -0.57 9.79 -0.99
C TYR A 69 0.73 9.17 -1.50
N ALA A 70 0.86 9.02 -2.81
CA ALA A 70 2.03 8.43 -3.45
C ALA A 70 2.83 9.49 -4.20
N LEU A 71 4.14 9.52 -3.99
CA LEU A 71 5.07 10.28 -4.83
C LEU A 71 5.48 9.40 -6.02
N ILE A 72 4.97 9.69 -7.21
CA ILE A 72 5.22 8.95 -8.44
C ILE A 72 5.94 9.87 -9.44
N GLY A 73 7.22 9.61 -9.70
CA GLY A 73 8.08 10.53 -10.45
C GLY A 73 8.22 11.88 -9.72
N SER A 74 7.61 12.93 -10.28
CA SER A 74 7.52 14.29 -9.72
C SER A 74 6.10 14.69 -9.32
N LYS A 75 5.15 13.75 -9.33
CA LYS A 75 3.73 13.98 -9.00
C LYS A 75 3.38 13.38 -7.66
N ILE A 76 2.54 14.07 -6.90
CA ILE A 76 1.83 13.49 -5.76
C ILE A 76 0.45 13.07 -6.26
N VAL A 77 0.08 11.82 -5.97
CA VAL A 77 -1.21 11.24 -6.37
C VAL A 77 -1.92 10.75 -5.12
N ALA A 78 -3.16 11.20 -4.93
CA ALA A 78 -4.02 10.74 -3.85
C ALA A 78 -4.89 9.58 -4.32
N TYR A 79 -4.89 8.50 -3.56
CA TYR A 79 -5.73 7.33 -3.75
C TYR A 79 -6.67 7.20 -2.56
N LYS A 80 -7.96 6.98 -2.85
CA LYS A 80 -8.90 6.55 -1.83
C LYS A 80 -8.75 5.05 -1.61
N LEU A 81 -8.44 4.64 -0.38
CA LEU A 81 -8.35 3.24 -0.01
C LEU A 81 -9.74 2.60 -0.05
N ARG A 82 -9.79 1.37 -0.59
CA ARG A 82 -11.04 0.61 -0.64
C ARG A 82 -11.44 0.16 0.76
N LYS A 83 -12.75 -0.11 0.93
CA LYS A 83 -13.29 -0.67 2.19
C LYS A 83 -12.55 -1.92 2.67
N SER A 84 -12.18 -2.81 1.74
CA SER A 84 -11.39 -4.01 2.04
C SER A 84 -10.05 -3.74 2.72
N VAL A 85 -9.51 -2.53 2.57
CA VAL A 85 -8.30 -2.05 3.25
C VAL A 85 -8.68 -1.36 4.55
N THR A 86 -9.58 -0.36 4.50
CA THR A 86 -9.90 0.50 5.64
C THR A 86 -10.63 -0.22 6.77
N GLU A 87 -11.42 -1.25 6.48
CA GLU A 87 -12.15 -2.05 7.49
C GLU A 87 -11.22 -2.81 8.45
N ASN A 88 -9.93 -2.96 8.11
CA ASN A 88 -8.96 -3.60 9.00
C ASN A 88 -8.52 -2.67 10.13
N PHE A 89 -8.58 -1.35 9.93
CA PHE A 89 -7.97 -0.37 10.85
C PHE A 89 -8.88 0.80 11.24
N LYS A 90 -10.07 0.89 10.67
CA LYS A 90 -11.15 1.73 11.20
C LYS A 90 -11.92 0.91 12.23
N THR A 91 -11.90 1.35 13.48
CA THR A 91 -12.80 0.81 14.51
C THR A 91 -14.24 1.02 14.06
N LYS A 92 -15.08 -0.02 14.15
CA LYS A 92 -16.53 0.17 14.09
C LYS A 92 -16.89 1.07 15.26
N THR A 93 -17.13 2.35 15.01
CA THR A 93 -17.79 3.21 16.00
C THR A 93 -19.19 2.65 16.18
N PHE A 94 -19.43 1.98 17.30
CA PHE A 94 -20.78 1.67 17.74
C PHE A 94 -21.44 3.03 18.05
N GLN A 95 -22.53 3.33 17.33
CA GLN A 95 -23.48 4.37 17.73
C GLN A 95 -24.36 3.83 18.85
#